data_AF-A0A8R1HXN6-F1
#
_entry.id   AF-A0A8R1HXN6-F1
#
_cell.length_a   1.000
_cell.length_b   1.000
_cell.length_c   1.000
_cell.angle_alpha   90.00
_cell.angle_beta   90.00
_cell.angle_gamma   90.00
#
_symmetry.space_group_name_H-M   'P 1'
#
loop_
_entity.id
_entity.type
_entity.pdbx_description
1 polymer ?
#
loop_
_entity_poly.entity_id
_entity_poly.type
_entity_poly.pdbx_seq_one_letter_code
_entity_poly.pdbx_strand_id
1 'polypeptide(L)'
;MNLFFSAAKQSICVDVVSMGDDVTGGILQQAADITGGMFLHAKKPHALLKILMAVDYRASCVCHHQLVSSGWVCSVCLSVLCKYTPICKVCKAAFTIANLPKKPWRRKRAAADSRK
;
A
#
# COMPACT_ATOMS: atom_id res chain seq x y z
N MET A 1 -18.70 9.95 -31.76
CA MET A 1 -17.39 9.60 -32.38
C MET A 1 -16.32 10.65 -32.10
N ASN A 2 -16.56 11.95 -32.31
CA ASN A 2 -15.54 13.01 -32.12
C ASN A 2 -14.96 13.10 -30.70
N LEU A 3 -15.74 12.70 -29.68
CA LEU A 3 -15.29 12.69 -28.28
C LEU A 3 -14.06 11.78 -28.06
N PHE A 4 -14.05 10.58 -28.64
CA PHE A 4 -12.97 9.60 -28.43
C PHE A 4 -11.68 10.01 -29.15
N PHE A 5 -11.79 10.62 -30.33
CA PHE A 5 -10.62 11.19 -31.02
C PHE A 5 -10.02 12.37 -30.25
N SER A 6 -10.85 13.21 -29.64
CA SER A 6 -10.37 14.28 -28.75
C SER A 6 -9.67 13.73 -27.50
N ALA A 7 -10.24 12.69 -26.88
CA ALA A 7 -9.62 12.02 -25.74
C ALA A 7 -8.27 11.37 -26.10
N ALA A 8 -8.20 10.67 -27.23
CA ALA A 8 -6.97 10.08 -27.75
C ALA A 8 -5.90 11.14 -28.03
N LYS A 9 -6.27 12.29 -28.62
CA LYS A 9 -5.36 13.42 -28.85
C LYS A 9 -4.83 14.04 -27.56
N GLN A 10 -5.61 13.96 -26.47
CA GLN A 10 -5.21 14.40 -25.13
C GLN A 10 -4.52 13.29 -24.33
N SER A 11 -4.20 12.15 -24.94
CA SER A 11 -3.61 10.98 -24.26
C SER A 11 -4.44 10.47 -23.06
N ILE A 12 -5.77 10.61 -23.14
CA ILE A 12 -6.70 10.10 -22.15
C ILE A 12 -7.23 8.75 -22.63
N CYS A 13 -6.80 7.68 -21.97
CA CYS A 13 -7.28 6.32 -22.24
C CYS A 13 -8.68 6.12 -21.63
N VAL A 14 -9.58 5.48 -22.37
CA VAL A 14 -10.94 5.17 -21.89
C VAL A 14 -11.14 3.66 -21.82
N ASP A 15 -11.18 3.15 -20.59
CA ASP A 15 -11.51 1.74 -20.33
C ASP A 15 -13.02 1.56 -20.24
N VAL A 16 -13.55 0.52 -20.88
CA VAL A 16 -14.99 0.24 -20.92
C VAL A 16 -15.29 -1.16 -20.44
N VAL A 17 -16.22 -1.25 -19.50
CA VAL A 17 -16.78 -2.51 -19.01
C VAL A 17 -18.25 -2.58 -19.41
N SER A 18 -18.62 -3.54 -20.26
CA SER A 18 -20.02 -3.82 -20.59
C SER A 18 -20.57 -4.93 -19.71
N MET A 19 -21.68 -4.66 -19.01
CA MET A 19 -22.36 -5.59 -18.09
C MET A 19 -23.72 -6.09 -18.62
N GLY A 20 -24.18 -5.61 -19.78
CA GLY A 20 -25.46 -5.95 -20.39
C GLY A 20 -25.31 -6.70 -21.73
N ASP A 21 -26.43 -7.13 -22.30
CA ASP A 21 -26.46 -7.92 -23.53
C ASP A 21 -25.84 -7.19 -24.73
N ASP A 22 -25.21 -8.00 -25.58
CA ASP A 22 -24.11 -7.79 -26.52
C ASP A 22 -24.23 -6.63 -27.55
N VAL A 23 -25.40 -5.99 -27.66
CA VAL A 23 -25.76 -5.08 -28.76
C VAL A 23 -25.12 -3.70 -28.62
N THR A 24 -24.81 -3.25 -27.40
CA THR A 24 -24.17 -1.93 -27.16
C THR A 24 -22.63 -1.97 -27.21
N GLY A 25 -22.04 -3.17 -27.35
CA GLY A 25 -20.59 -3.37 -27.23
C GLY A 25 -19.76 -2.83 -28.39
N GLY A 26 -20.26 -2.84 -29.63
CA GLY A 26 -19.43 -2.55 -30.81
C GLY A 26 -18.89 -1.12 -30.87
N ILE A 27 -19.72 -0.11 -30.58
CA ILE A 27 -19.31 1.30 -30.60
C ILE A 27 -18.38 1.61 -29.41
N LEU A 28 -18.66 1.00 -28.26
CA LEU A 28 -17.87 1.16 -27.04
C LEU A 28 -16.53 0.43 -27.11
N GLN A 29 -16.46 -0.69 -27.83
CA GLN A 29 -15.22 -1.38 -28.12
C GLN A 29 -14.32 -0.53 -29.04
N GLN A 30 -14.89 0.02 -30.11
CA GLN A 30 -14.16 0.97 -30.97
C GLN A 30 -13.66 2.20 -30.20
N ALA A 31 -14.44 2.69 -29.23
CA ALA A 31 -14.04 3.80 -28.38
C ALA A 31 -12.81 3.47 -27.51
N ALA A 32 -12.78 2.28 -26.91
CA ALA A 32 -11.63 1.80 -26.15
C ALA A 32 -10.41 1.64 -27.07
N ASP A 33 -10.58 1.03 -28.25
CA ASP A 33 -9.51 0.82 -29.23
C ASP A 33 -8.90 2.15 -29.73
N ILE A 34 -9.73 3.16 -30.04
CA ILE A 34 -9.27 4.49 -30.50
C ILE A 34 -8.46 5.22 -29.42
N THR A 35 -8.85 5.07 -28.16
CA THR A 35 -8.19 5.76 -27.03
C THR A 35 -7.01 4.98 -26.45
N GLY A 36 -6.79 3.74 -26.92
CA GLY A 36 -5.78 2.83 -26.36
C GLY A 36 -6.17 2.29 -24.97
N GLY A 37 -7.46 2.31 -24.62
CA GLY A 37 -8.00 1.71 -23.41
C GLY A 37 -8.39 0.24 -23.59
N MET A 38 -8.93 -0.37 -22.55
CA MET A 38 -9.33 -1.78 -22.50
C MET A 38 -10.86 -1.93 -22.59
N PHE A 39 -11.33 -2.82 -23.47
CA PHE A 39 -12.74 -3.23 -23.50
C PHE A 39 -12.91 -4.61 -22.84
N LEU A 40 -13.80 -4.70 -21.85
CA LEU A 40 -14.13 -5.94 -21.14
C LEU A 40 -15.64 -6.18 -21.16
N HIS A 41 -16.05 -7.35 -21.63
CA HIS A 41 -17.44 -7.80 -21.53
C HIS A 41 -17.62 -8.73 -20.33
N ALA A 42 -18.32 -8.26 -19.30
CA ALA A 42 -18.48 -8.95 -18.03
C ALA A 42 -19.90 -9.52 -17.87
N LYS A 43 -20.07 -10.78 -18.29
CA LYS A 43 -21.32 -11.55 -18.09
C LYS A 43 -21.68 -11.79 -16.63
N LYS A 44 -20.70 -11.68 -15.73
CA LYS A 44 -20.88 -11.86 -14.28
C LYS A 44 -20.20 -10.68 -13.57
N PRO A 45 -20.95 -9.82 -12.86
CA PRO A 45 -20.38 -8.66 -12.19
C PRO A 45 -19.35 -9.06 -11.12
N HIS A 46 -19.45 -10.26 -10.54
CA HIS A 46 -18.48 -10.77 -9.58
C HIS A 46 -17.11 -11.08 -10.20
N ALA A 47 -17.01 -11.26 -11.52
CA ALA A 47 -15.73 -11.41 -12.20
C ALA A 47 -14.99 -10.07 -12.32
N LEU A 48 -15.69 -8.93 -12.27
CA LEU A 48 -15.08 -7.60 -12.27
C LEU A 48 -14.26 -7.34 -11.02
N LEU A 49 -14.73 -7.84 -9.87
CA LEU A 49 -13.96 -7.78 -8.62
C LEU A 49 -12.60 -8.44 -8.79
N LYS A 50 -12.47 -9.56 -9.52
CA LYS A 50 -11.14 -10.17 -9.76
C LYS A 50 -10.22 -9.25 -10.54
N ILE A 51 -10.74 -8.50 -11.51
CA ILE A 51 -9.93 -7.61 -12.36
C ILE A 51 -9.58 -6.32 -11.61
N LEU A 52 -10.53 -5.76 -10.85
CA LEU A 52 -10.32 -4.54 -10.06
C LEU A 52 -9.50 -4.78 -8.78
N MET A 53 -9.59 -5.98 -8.19
CA MET A 53 -8.86 -6.36 -6.97
C MET A 53 -7.54 -7.10 -7.26
N ALA A 54 -7.17 -7.31 -8.53
CA ALA A 54 -5.87 -7.90 -8.90
C ALA A 54 -4.69 -6.98 -8.54
N VAL A 55 -4.93 -5.74 -8.13
CA VAL A 55 -3.90 -4.81 -7.71
C VAL A 55 -3.46 -5.13 -6.28
N ASP A 56 -2.23 -5.60 -6.13
CA ASP A 56 -1.58 -5.82 -4.84
C ASP A 56 -1.18 -4.47 -4.19
N TYR A 57 -2.02 -3.95 -3.30
CA TYR A 57 -1.73 -2.70 -2.55
C TYR A 57 -0.77 -2.89 -1.36
N ARG A 58 -0.11 -4.04 -1.26
CA ARG A 58 0.81 -4.33 -0.15
C ARG A 58 2.02 -3.41 -0.25
N ALA A 59 2.39 -2.79 0.87
CA ALA A 59 3.58 -1.96 0.92
C ALA A 59 4.85 -2.85 0.85
N SER A 60 5.89 -2.36 0.19
CA SER A 60 7.22 -2.96 0.27
C SER A 60 7.98 -2.42 1.49
N CYS A 61 8.61 -3.31 2.24
CA CYS A 61 9.39 -2.89 3.40
C CYS A 61 10.75 -2.32 2.98
N VAL A 62 11.22 -1.27 3.66
CA VAL A 62 12.52 -0.63 3.34
C VAL A 62 13.72 -1.48 3.79
N CYS A 63 13.50 -2.51 4.62
CA CYS A 63 14.58 -3.39 5.10
C CYS A 63 15.04 -4.41 4.05
N HIS A 64 14.11 -5.03 3.33
CA HIS A 64 14.37 -6.18 2.45
C HIS A 64 13.79 -5.98 1.05
N HIS A 65 13.07 -4.89 0.81
CA HIS A 65 12.36 -4.61 -0.45
C HIS A 65 11.37 -5.70 -0.85
N GLN A 66 10.82 -6.40 0.15
CA GLN A 66 9.78 -7.42 -0.03
C GLN A 66 8.42 -6.87 0.37
N LEU A 67 7.37 -7.32 -0.33
CA LEU A 67 5.98 -7.01 -0.01
C LEU A 67 5.62 -7.55 1.38
N VAL A 68 5.07 -6.69 2.23
CA VAL A 68 4.61 -7.05 3.57
C VAL A 68 3.10 -6.84 3.68
N SER A 69 2.39 -7.82 4.23
CA SER A 69 0.95 -7.71 4.51
C SER A 69 0.68 -6.83 5.73
N SER A 70 1.58 -6.83 6.72
CA SER A 70 1.53 -5.98 7.90
C SER A 70 2.94 -5.52 8.27
N GLY A 71 3.10 -4.26 8.66
CA GLY A 71 4.40 -3.69 9.04
C GLY A 71 4.26 -2.49 9.97
N TRP A 72 5.40 -1.99 10.46
CA TRP A 72 5.49 -0.80 11.30
C TRP A 72 5.77 0.41 10.44
N VAL A 73 5.08 1.52 10.69
CA VAL A 73 5.25 2.76 9.93
C VAL A 73 6.02 3.77 10.78
N CYS A 74 7.07 4.37 10.21
CA CYS A 74 7.75 5.47 10.86
C CYS A 74 6.88 6.73 10.87
N SER A 75 6.64 7.33 12.03
CA SER A 75 5.87 8.57 12.16
C SER A 75 6.51 9.81 11.52
N VAL A 76 7.82 9.76 11.22
CA VAL A 76 8.57 10.89 10.67
C VAL A 76 8.66 10.84 9.14
N CYS A 77 9.02 9.67 8.58
CA CYS A 77 9.24 9.53 7.13
C CYS A 77 8.26 8.59 6.44
N LEU A 78 7.24 8.09 7.15
CA LEU A 78 6.20 7.18 6.65
C LEU A 78 6.72 5.88 6.00
N SER A 79 8.00 5.57 6.17
CA SER A 79 8.59 4.32 5.67
C SER A 79 8.04 3.10 6.41
N VAL A 80 7.80 2.02 5.66
CA VAL A 80 7.29 0.75 6.16
C VAL A 80 8.44 -0.19 6.53
N LEU A 81 8.40 -0.74 7.73
CA LEU A 81 9.40 -1.65 8.32
C LEU A 81 8.76 -3.01 8.58
N CYS A 82 9.45 -4.10 8.20
CA CYS A 82 8.97 -5.47 8.40
C CYS A 82 9.05 -5.95 9.87
N LYS A 83 9.88 -5.31 10.70
CA LYS A 83 10.07 -5.61 12.12
C LYS A 83 10.22 -4.30 12.87
N TYR A 84 9.73 -4.25 14.10
CA TYR A 84 9.94 -3.10 14.97
C TYR A 84 11.44 -2.91 15.24
N THR A 85 11.93 -1.68 15.04
CA THR A 85 13.26 -1.25 15.47
C THR A 85 13.14 0.08 16.20
N PRO A 86 13.83 0.27 17.33
CA PRO A 86 13.73 1.52 18.10
C PRO A 86 14.34 2.72 17.36
N ILE A 87 15.05 2.49 16.26
CA ILE A 87 15.62 3.52 15.40
C ILE A 87 15.18 3.24 13.96
N CYS A 88 14.67 4.26 13.28
CA CYS A 88 14.30 4.15 11.87
C CYS A 88 15.54 3.95 10.99
N LYS A 89 15.52 2.96 10.09
CA LYS A 89 16.65 2.70 9.18
C LYS A 89 16.86 3.83 8.15
N VAL A 90 15.78 4.54 7.79
CA VAL A 90 15.76 5.61 6.78
C VAL A 90 16.14 6.95 7.40
N CYS A 91 15.28 7.51 8.27
CA CYS A 91 15.46 8.87 8.80
C CYS A 91 16.20 8.93 10.14
N LYS A 92 16.63 7.79 10.70
CA LYS A 92 17.34 7.69 12.00
C LYS A 92 16.58 8.21 13.23
N ALA A 93 15.27 8.49 13.10
CA ALA A 93 14.45 8.85 14.24
C ALA A 93 14.43 7.72 15.29
N ALA A 94 14.62 8.07 16.57
CA ALA A 94 14.55 7.15 17.69
C ALA A 94 13.13 7.15 18.28
N PHE A 95 12.53 5.97 18.38
CA PHE A 95 11.22 5.76 18.97
C PHE A 95 11.39 5.34 20.43
N THR A 96 11.02 6.22 21.35
CA THR A 96 11.02 5.93 22.78
C THR A 96 9.71 5.24 23.17
N ILE A 97 9.81 3.99 23.65
CA ILE A 97 8.65 3.31 24.24
C ILE A 97 8.47 3.87 25.65
N ALA A 98 7.59 4.85 25.81
CA ALA A 98 7.38 5.55 27.07
C ALA A 98 6.82 4.63 28.19
N ASN A 99 6.23 3.48 27.85
CA ASN A 99 5.52 2.58 28.77
C ASN A 99 6.24 1.25 29.02
N LEU A 100 7.57 1.19 29.07
CA LEU A 100 8.21 0.02 29.70
C LEU A 100 8.05 0.13 31.23
N PRO A 101 7.58 -0.92 31.93
CA PRO A 101 7.58 -0.93 33.39
C PRO A 101 9.02 -0.74 33.86
N LYS A 102 9.30 0.41 34.47
CA LYS A 102 10.60 0.70 35.06
C LYS A 102 10.83 -0.34 36.15
N LYS A 103 11.77 -1.26 35.95
CA LYS A 103 12.19 -2.18 37.02
C LYS A 103 12.58 -1.34 38.23
N PRO A 104 12.00 -1.55 39.42
CA PRO A 104 12.38 -0.80 40.60
C PRO A 104 13.86 -1.09 40.88
N TRP A 105 14.66 -0.03 40.87
CA TRP A 105 16.09 -0.10 41.13
C TRP A 105 16.32 -0.52 42.58
N ARG A 106 16.68 -1.80 42.80
CA ARG A 106 17.15 -2.27 44.12
C ARG A 106 18.51 -1.64 44.39
N ARG A 107 18.49 -0.54 45.16
CA ARG A 107 19.66 0.06 45.79
C ARG A 107 20.29 -1.00 46.71
N LYS A 108 21.37 -1.66 46.29
CA LYS A 108 22.17 -2.51 47.20
C LYS A 108 22.69 -1.58 48.29
N ARG A 109 22.16 -1.68 49.52
CA ARG A 109 22.72 -0.99 50.68
C ARG A 109 24.15 -1.49 50.83
N ALA A 110 25.12 -0.59 50.76
CA ALA A 110 26.49 -0.91 51.15
C ALA A 110 26.45 -1.37 52.61
N ALA A 111 26.82 -2.62 52.86
CA ALA A 111 27.05 -3.09 54.22
C ALA A 111 28.27 -2.32 54.75
N ALA A 112 28.04 -1.53 55.80
CA ALA A 112 29.10 -1.03 56.64
C ALA A 112 29.68 -2.19 57.44
N ASP A 113 31.00 -2.36 57.42
CA ASP A 113 31.77 -3.20 58.35
C ASP A 113 33.16 -2.55 58.53
N SER A 114 33.31 -1.66 59.51
CA SER A 114 33.83 -1.90 60.86
C SER A 114 35.33 -2.24 60.94
N ARG A 115 36.14 -1.20 61.18
CA ARG A 115 37.16 -1.12 62.26
C ARG A 115 37.62 -2.46 62.88
N LYS A 116 38.83 -2.92 62.55
CA LYS A 116 40.00 -3.07 63.45
C LYS A 116 41.21 -3.61 62.69
#